data_AF-A0A0Q4JR80-F1
#
_entry.id   AF-A0A0Q4JR80-F1
#
_cell.length_a   1.000
_cell.length_b   1.000
_cell.length_c   1.000
_cell.angle_alpha   90.00
_cell.angle_beta   90.00
_cell.angle_gamma   90.00
#
_symmetry.space_group_name_H-M   'P 1'
#
loop_
_entity.id
_entity.type
_entity.pdbx_description
1 polymer ?
#
loop_
_entity_poly.entity_id
_entity_poly.type
_entity_poly.pdbx_seq_one_letter_code
_entity_poly.pdbx_strand_id
1 'polypeptide(L)'
;MEDFSPNPFGFVEHAAFAGFGVDLVWGLDHEDNPVHISAARRGGACGLICPACRVRLIARKGTKKAAHFAHQGANSGCGSGRETNAHFWAKQLLVERKRIWTPVVTAVVDGTSREESKARWMTFRDVRSERRLEGIVPDIVLILGDGRELIVEVCVTHPCGEEKIALIQSRGWPAIEINLRRLRTSQDIEAIERGLLREAPRAWLCNPRRDRAEEALRAELAAEAAKRQAAAQRRAA
;
A
#
# COMPACT_ATOMS: atom_id res chain seq x y z
N MET A 1 28.38 8.76 -31.56
CA MET A 1 28.65 9.13 -30.15
C MET A 1 27.35 8.96 -29.41
N GLU A 2 27.09 7.73 -28.99
CA GLU A 2 25.93 7.38 -28.16
C GLU A 2 26.51 6.79 -26.89
N ASP A 3 26.41 7.57 -25.81
CA ASP A 3 26.91 7.25 -24.49
C ASP A 3 25.83 6.43 -23.78
N PHE A 4 25.94 5.10 -23.88
CA PHE A 4 25.19 4.19 -23.03
C PHE A 4 25.75 4.30 -21.62
N SER A 5 25.16 5.17 -20.80
CA SER A 5 25.40 5.16 -19.36
C SER A 5 24.80 3.87 -18.78
N PRO A 6 25.62 2.90 -18.31
CA PRO A 6 25.08 1.68 -17.75
C PRO A 6 24.56 2.01 -16.34
N ASN A 7 23.27 1.79 -16.14
CA ASN A 7 22.64 1.83 -14.82
C ASN A 7 23.47 0.97 -13.83
N PRO A 8 24.03 1.54 -12.74
CA PRO A 8 25.01 0.88 -11.89
C PRO A 8 24.43 -0.25 -11.00
N PHE A 9 23.12 -0.51 -11.05
CA PHE A 9 22.48 -1.52 -10.21
C PHE A 9 21.64 -2.50 -11.03
N GLY A 10 22.32 -3.22 -11.92
CA GLY A 10 21.74 -4.31 -12.72
C GLY A 10 20.65 -5.09 -11.97
N PHE A 11 19.49 -5.20 -12.59
CA PHE A 11 18.35 -5.97 -12.09
C PHE A 11 18.82 -7.38 -11.70
N VAL A 12 18.73 -7.76 -10.42
CA VAL A 12 18.99 -9.13 -9.98
C VAL A 12 17.66 -9.87 -9.94
N GLU A 13 17.46 -10.72 -10.94
CA GLU A 13 16.34 -11.66 -11.05
C GLU A 13 16.40 -12.66 -9.88
N HIS A 14 15.38 -12.71 -9.00
CA HIS A 14 15.46 -13.58 -7.81
C HIS A 14 14.98 -15.02 -8.06
N ALA A 15 14.60 -15.37 -9.29
CA ALA A 15 14.12 -16.70 -9.66
C ALA A 15 15.17 -17.79 -9.37
N ALA A 16 16.47 -17.46 -9.51
CA ALA A 16 17.57 -18.39 -9.24
C ALA A 16 17.79 -18.69 -7.75
N PHE A 17 17.26 -17.86 -6.84
CA PHE A 17 17.58 -17.92 -5.40
C PHE A 17 16.37 -18.24 -4.52
N ALA A 18 15.17 -18.31 -5.09
CA ALA A 18 13.94 -18.68 -4.40
C ALA A 18 13.63 -20.17 -4.63
N GLY A 19 13.95 -21.02 -3.66
CA GLY A 19 13.38 -22.37 -3.59
C GLY A 19 11.88 -22.27 -3.38
N PHE A 20 11.09 -23.07 -4.11
CA PHE A 20 9.63 -23.13 -4.04
C PHE A 20 9.13 -23.09 -2.59
N GLY A 21 8.48 -21.98 -2.20
CA GLY A 21 7.82 -21.83 -0.91
C GLY A 21 8.60 -21.02 0.14
N VAL A 22 8.41 -19.70 0.09
CA VAL A 22 8.40 -18.73 1.21
C VAL A 22 9.64 -18.55 2.11
N ASP A 23 10.72 -19.32 1.99
CA ASP A 23 11.89 -19.18 2.86
C ASP A 23 13.18 -18.95 2.05
N LEU A 24 13.90 -17.85 2.32
CA LEU A 24 15.16 -17.47 1.65
C LEU A 24 16.26 -18.49 2.00
N VAL A 25 16.84 -19.18 1.02
CA VAL A 25 17.86 -20.24 1.26
C VAL A 25 19.25 -19.93 0.71
N TRP A 26 19.42 -18.79 0.05
CA TRP A 26 20.71 -18.32 -0.48
C TRP A 26 21.02 -16.91 0.03
N GLY A 27 22.29 -16.68 0.38
CA GLY A 27 22.85 -15.36 0.68
C GLY A 27 24.15 -15.15 -0.09
N LEU A 28 24.68 -13.92 -0.11
CA LEU A 28 25.99 -13.63 -0.70
C LEU A 28 27.03 -13.41 0.40
N ASP A 29 28.27 -13.86 0.18
CA ASP A 29 29.39 -13.52 1.06
C ASP A 29 30.02 -12.15 0.70
N HIS A 30 31.13 -11.82 1.34
CA HIS A 30 31.87 -10.57 1.14
C HIS A 30 32.49 -10.40 -0.26
N GLU A 31 32.59 -11.49 -1.03
CA GLU A 31 33.07 -11.52 -2.41
C GLU A 31 31.90 -11.64 -3.40
N ASP A 32 30.66 -11.46 -2.92
CA ASP A 32 29.42 -11.63 -3.69
C ASP A 32 29.19 -13.06 -4.22
N ASN A 33 29.85 -14.07 -3.63
CA ASN A 33 29.61 -15.46 -3.99
C ASN A 33 28.35 -16.02 -3.31
N PRO A 34 27.53 -16.83 -4.00
CA PRO A 34 26.32 -17.40 -3.44
C PRO A 34 26.63 -18.53 -2.44
N VAL A 35 26.06 -18.42 -1.25
CA VAL A 35 26.20 -19.39 -0.16
C VAL A 35 24.82 -19.94 0.23
N HIS A 36 24.65 -21.26 0.10
CA HIS A 36 23.41 -21.93 0.52
C HIS A 36 23.29 -21.98 2.04
N ILE A 37 22.06 -21.97 2.55
CA ILE A 37 21.79 -22.04 3.98
C ILE A 37 22.43 -23.27 4.63
N SER A 38 22.54 -24.41 3.95
CA SER A 38 23.21 -25.59 4.51
C SER A 38 24.69 -25.33 4.86
N ALA A 39 25.39 -24.53 4.06
CA ALA A 39 26.81 -24.19 4.25
C ALA A 39 27.03 -23.00 5.20
N ALA A 40 26.01 -22.15 5.42
CA ALA A 40 26.16 -20.96 6.25
C ALA A 40 26.35 -21.27 7.75
N ARG A 41 27.18 -20.47 8.45
CA ARG A 41 27.27 -20.51 9.92
C ARG A 41 25.93 -20.09 10.52
N ARG A 42 25.45 -20.80 11.54
CA ARG A 42 24.18 -20.50 12.21
C ARG A 42 24.23 -19.12 12.89
N GLY A 43 23.11 -18.39 12.85
CA GLY A 43 22.93 -17.10 13.52
C GLY A 43 23.38 -15.90 12.68
N GLY A 44 23.46 -14.72 13.31
CA GLY A 44 23.85 -13.47 12.65
C GLY A 44 25.35 -13.33 12.37
N ALA A 45 26.16 -14.27 12.87
CA ALA A 45 27.58 -14.39 12.53
C ALA A 45 27.82 -15.10 11.17
N CYS A 46 26.76 -15.36 10.38
CA CYS A 46 26.92 -15.94 9.05
C CYS A 46 27.70 -15.01 8.11
N GLY A 47 27.67 -13.70 8.34
CA GLY A 47 28.38 -12.70 7.53
C GLY A 47 27.80 -12.50 6.12
N LEU A 48 26.67 -13.13 5.81
CA LEU A 48 26.06 -13.09 4.49
C LEU A 48 25.08 -11.92 4.35
N ILE A 49 24.82 -11.50 3.12
CA ILE A 49 23.88 -10.43 2.76
C ILE A 49 22.77 -10.93 1.81
N CYS A 50 21.57 -10.34 1.85
CA CYS A 50 20.48 -10.65 0.90
C CYS A 50 20.94 -10.25 -0.50
N PRO A 51 20.89 -11.14 -1.51
CA PRO A 51 21.22 -10.78 -2.90
C PRO A 51 20.32 -9.66 -3.45
N ALA A 52 19.12 -9.48 -2.88
CA ALA A 52 18.18 -8.46 -3.31
C ALA A 52 18.37 -7.10 -2.63
N CYS A 53 18.28 -7.05 -1.29
CA CYS A 53 18.31 -5.79 -0.55
C CYS A 53 19.68 -5.45 0.03
N ARG A 54 20.68 -6.33 -0.16
CA ARG A 54 22.06 -6.18 0.36
C ARG A 54 22.17 -6.05 1.88
N VAL A 55 21.07 -6.25 2.62
CA VAL A 55 21.07 -6.24 4.09
C VAL A 55 21.60 -7.56 4.63
N ARG A 56 22.31 -7.47 5.77
CA ARG A 56 22.86 -8.63 6.49
C ARG A 56 21.79 -9.66 6.82
N LEU A 57 22.16 -10.93 6.74
CA LEU A 57 21.30 -12.07 7.01
C LEU A 57 21.62 -12.72 8.37
N ILE A 58 20.68 -13.54 8.82
CA ILE A 58 20.74 -14.39 10.00
C ILE A 58 20.38 -15.80 9.52
N ALA A 59 21.32 -16.74 9.60
CA ALA A 59 21.05 -18.14 9.26
C ALA A 59 20.24 -18.82 10.37
N ARG A 60 18.95 -19.06 10.14
CA ARG A 60 18.06 -19.77 11.05
C ARG A 60 18.06 -21.26 10.73
N LYS A 61 18.79 -22.01 11.55
CA LYS A 61 18.85 -23.48 11.52
C LYS A 61 18.21 -24.01 12.79
N GLY A 62 17.07 -24.70 12.67
CA GLY A 62 16.34 -25.29 13.78
C GLY A 62 15.76 -26.66 13.39
N THR A 63 15.31 -27.42 14.38
CA THR A 63 14.77 -28.78 14.18
C THR A 63 13.29 -28.81 13.81
N LYS A 64 12.56 -27.70 14.01
CA LYS A 64 11.11 -27.59 13.80
C LYS A 64 10.71 -26.93 12.47
N LYS A 65 11.63 -26.20 11.82
CA LYS A 65 11.39 -25.49 10.55
C LYS A 65 12.57 -25.72 9.62
N ALA A 66 12.32 -25.68 8.32
CA ALA A 66 13.38 -25.73 7.31
C ALA A 66 14.41 -24.62 7.57
N ALA A 67 15.68 -24.94 7.32
CA ALA A 67 16.76 -23.97 7.46
C ALA A 67 16.56 -22.84 6.44
N HIS A 68 16.62 -21.59 6.89
CA HIS A 68 16.47 -20.42 6.03
C HIS A 68 17.27 -19.23 6.55
N PHE A 69 17.45 -18.22 5.72
CA PHE A 69 17.95 -16.92 6.09
C PHE A 69 16.82 -15.98 6.46
N ALA A 70 17.04 -15.19 7.50
CA ALA A 70 16.22 -14.05 7.87
C ALA A 70 17.07 -12.78 7.79
N HIS A 71 16.46 -11.60 7.67
CA HIS A 71 17.22 -10.34 7.70
C HIS A 71 17.65 -9.96 9.11
N GLN A 72 18.81 -9.33 9.22
CA GLN A 72 19.34 -8.79 10.46
C GLN A 72 18.79 -7.37 10.68
N GLY A 73 18.01 -7.21 11.75
CA GLY A 73 17.27 -5.99 12.09
C GLY A 73 15.76 -6.18 11.95
N ALA A 74 14.99 -5.51 12.82
CA ALA A 74 13.56 -5.37 12.59
C ALA A 74 13.36 -4.46 11.37
N ASN A 75 12.47 -4.83 10.44
CA ASN A 75 12.08 -3.99 9.30
C ASN A 75 13.16 -3.71 8.22
N SER A 76 14.28 -4.45 8.20
CA SER A 76 15.43 -4.15 7.32
C SER A 76 15.57 -5.05 6.09
N GLY A 77 14.58 -5.91 5.79
CA GLY A 77 14.76 -6.99 4.83
C GLY A 77 13.96 -6.88 3.54
N CYS A 78 14.41 -7.63 2.53
CA CYS A 78 13.61 -8.03 1.38
C CYS A 78 12.39 -8.84 1.90
N GLY A 79 11.37 -8.14 2.43
CA GLY A 79 10.24 -8.66 3.22
C GLY A 79 10.52 -8.79 4.72
N SER A 80 10.45 -7.70 5.49
CA SER A 80 10.33 -7.78 6.95
C SER A 80 9.03 -8.49 7.31
N GLY A 81 9.12 -9.69 7.91
CA GLY A 81 8.01 -10.44 8.53
C GLY A 81 6.61 -10.17 7.98
N ARG A 82 6.09 -11.07 7.13
CA ARG A 82 4.76 -10.97 6.47
C ARG A 82 4.58 -9.81 5.48
N GLU A 83 5.43 -8.78 5.49
CA GLU A 83 5.37 -7.70 4.53
C GLU A 83 5.88 -8.16 3.15
N THR A 84 5.10 -7.89 2.11
CA THR A 84 5.39 -8.33 0.74
C THR A 84 6.25 -7.29 0.02
N ASN A 85 6.99 -7.68 -1.04
CA ASN A 85 7.87 -6.76 -1.78
C ASN A 85 7.14 -5.47 -2.23
N ALA A 86 5.92 -5.61 -2.76
CA ALA A 86 5.11 -4.46 -3.18
C ALA A 86 4.76 -3.49 -2.03
N HIS A 87 4.57 -3.99 -0.81
CA HIS A 87 4.25 -3.18 0.37
C HIS A 87 5.45 -2.34 0.80
N PHE A 88 6.62 -2.98 0.88
CA PHE A 88 7.88 -2.33 1.20
C PHE A 88 8.19 -1.20 0.20
N TRP A 89 8.16 -1.52 -1.10
CA TRP A 89 8.41 -0.53 -2.15
C TRP A 89 7.36 0.57 -2.19
N ALA A 90 6.09 0.26 -1.89
CA ALA A 90 5.05 1.29 -1.82
C ALA A 90 5.36 2.37 -0.78
N LYS A 91 5.86 1.96 0.40
CA LYS A 91 6.28 2.91 1.45
C LYS A 91 7.44 3.79 0.96
N GLN A 92 8.48 3.20 0.37
CA GLN A 92 9.66 3.95 -0.11
C GLN A 92 9.30 4.91 -1.25
N LEU A 93 8.58 4.43 -2.27
CA LEU A 93 8.22 5.23 -3.44
C LEU A 93 7.34 6.43 -3.07
N LEU A 94 6.47 6.32 -2.06
CA LEU A 94 5.68 7.46 -1.63
C LEU A 94 6.53 8.53 -0.92
N VAL A 95 7.52 8.13 -0.13
CA VAL A 95 8.48 9.06 0.49
C VAL A 95 9.25 9.84 -0.58
N GLU A 96 9.71 9.15 -1.62
CA GLU A 96 10.52 9.72 -2.70
C GLU A 96 9.71 10.59 -3.66
N ARG A 97 8.58 10.08 -4.15
CA ARG A 97 7.83 10.71 -5.24
C ARG A 97 6.87 11.81 -4.78
N LYS A 98 6.50 11.79 -3.50
CA LYS A 98 5.65 12.80 -2.84
C LYS A 98 4.32 13.13 -3.52
N ARG A 99 3.76 12.18 -4.27
CA ARG A 99 2.50 12.33 -4.99
C ARG A 99 1.76 11.01 -5.16
N ILE A 100 0.46 11.09 -5.39
CA ILE A 100 -0.38 9.93 -5.69
C ILE A 100 -1.63 10.32 -6.50
N TRP A 101 -2.13 9.45 -7.36
CA TRP A 101 -3.39 9.64 -8.08
C TRP A 101 -4.57 9.19 -7.22
N THR A 102 -5.53 10.08 -6.95
CA THR A 102 -6.69 9.78 -6.11
C THR A 102 -7.85 9.22 -6.92
N PRO A 103 -8.72 8.36 -6.32
CA PRO A 103 -9.96 7.96 -6.97
C PRO A 103 -10.95 9.13 -7.11
N VAL A 104 -11.92 8.98 -8.02
CA VAL A 104 -13.09 9.87 -8.10
C VAL A 104 -13.86 9.80 -6.79
N VAL A 105 -14.39 10.94 -6.35
CA VAL A 105 -15.32 11.01 -5.21
C VAL A 105 -16.72 11.08 -5.78
N THR A 106 -17.56 10.12 -5.40
CA THR A 106 -18.97 10.04 -5.84
C THR A 106 -19.86 9.88 -4.61
N ALA A 107 -20.90 10.69 -4.52
CA ALA A 107 -21.98 10.56 -3.54
C ALA A 107 -23.11 9.73 -4.15
N VAL A 108 -23.65 8.76 -3.40
CA VAL A 108 -24.76 7.92 -3.86
C VAL A 108 -25.85 7.86 -2.80
N VAL A 109 -27.05 8.32 -3.15
CA VAL A 109 -28.24 8.30 -2.27
C VAL A 109 -29.44 7.81 -3.07
N ASP A 110 -30.12 6.77 -2.58
CA ASP A 110 -31.35 6.22 -3.16
C ASP A 110 -31.27 5.97 -4.69
N GLY A 111 -30.14 5.42 -5.15
CA GLY A 111 -29.88 5.15 -6.57
C GLY A 111 -29.48 6.37 -7.40
N THR A 112 -29.51 7.57 -6.84
CA THR A 112 -28.99 8.80 -7.47
C THR A 112 -27.51 8.93 -7.17
N SER A 113 -26.70 9.11 -8.23
CA SER A 113 -25.24 9.26 -8.14
C SER A 113 -24.81 10.65 -8.58
N ARG A 114 -23.92 11.29 -7.82
CA ARG A 114 -23.34 12.61 -8.13
C ARG A 114 -21.82 12.56 -7.96
N GLU A 115 -21.09 12.96 -9.00
CA GLU A 115 -19.64 13.13 -8.92
C GLU A 115 -19.31 14.41 -8.16
N GLU A 116 -18.56 14.27 -7.07
CA GLU A 116 -18.16 15.37 -6.19
C GLU A 116 -16.76 15.88 -6.48
N SER A 117 -15.88 15.02 -6.98
CA SER A 117 -14.53 15.40 -7.38
C SER A 117 -13.95 14.40 -8.36
N LYS A 118 -13.38 14.91 -9.44
CA LYS A 118 -12.57 14.14 -10.38
C LYS A 118 -11.36 13.51 -9.69
N ALA A 119 -10.90 12.39 -10.25
CA ALA A 119 -9.60 11.84 -9.97
C ALA A 119 -8.50 12.84 -10.36
N ARG A 120 -7.45 12.95 -9.54
CA ARG A 120 -6.36 13.92 -9.77
C ARG A 120 -5.08 13.48 -9.08
N TRP A 121 -3.96 14.06 -9.53
CA TRP A 121 -2.72 14.00 -8.76
C TRP A 121 -2.86 14.83 -7.50
N MET A 122 -2.45 14.25 -6.39
CA MET A 122 -2.32 14.93 -5.11
C MET A 122 -0.87 14.84 -4.66
N THR A 123 -0.31 15.97 -4.25
CA THR A 123 1.03 16.05 -3.67
C THR A 123 0.94 16.19 -2.16
N PHE A 124 2.00 15.77 -1.47
CA PHE A 124 2.08 15.85 -0.01
C PHE A 124 3.49 16.29 0.42
N ARG A 125 3.56 16.92 1.59
CA ARG A 125 4.79 17.48 2.14
C ARG A 125 5.64 16.39 2.82
N ASP A 126 4.96 15.48 3.51
CA ASP A 126 5.59 14.48 4.38
C ASP A 126 4.84 13.13 4.33
N VAL A 127 5.54 12.06 4.71
CA VAL A 127 5.03 10.67 4.73
C VAL A 127 5.43 10.02 6.03
N ARG A 128 4.47 9.39 6.71
CA ARG A 128 4.71 8.66 7.94
C ARG A 128 4.24 7.22 7.78
N SER A 129 5.19 6.28 7.77
CA SER A 129 4.89 4.85 7.79
C SER A 129 4.70 4.35 9.22
N GLU A 130 3.82 3.38 9.41
CA GLU A 130 3.61 2.66 10.69
C GLU A 130 3.30 3.55 11.91
N ARG A 131 2.82 4.78 11.67
CA ARG A 131 2.37 5.67 12.73
C ARG A 131 1.09 5.10 13.33
N ARG A 132 1.13 4.71 14.60
CA ARG A 132 -0.07 4.34 15.34
C ARG A 132 -1.02 5.54 15.44
N LEU A 133 -2.22 5.37 14.91
CA LEU A 133 -3.38 6.22 15.18
C LEU A 133 -4.20 5.58 16.30
N GLU A 134 -5.22 6.29 16.76
CA GLU A 134 -6.09 5.77 17.82
C GLU A 134 -6.85 4.52 17.35
N GLY A 135 -6.41 3.34 17.80
CA GLY A 135 -7.03 2.04 17.49
C GLY A 135 -6.58 1.37 16.19
N ILE A 136 -5.79 2.03 15.34
CA ILE A 136 -5.28 1.42 14.09
C ILE A 136 -3.80 1.74 13.86
N VAL A 137 -3.12 0.88 13.12
CA VAL A 137 -1.83 1.20 12.49
C VAL A 137 -2.07 1.18 10.99
N PRO A 138 -2.13 2.34 10.33
CA PRO A 138 -2.16 2.41 8.88
C PRO A 138 -0.81 2.04 8.29
N ASP A 139 -0.82 1.58 7.03
CA ASP A 139 0.44 1.34 6.32
C ASP A 139 1.22 2.65 6.17
N ILE A 140 0.51 3.70 5.71
CA ILE A 140 1.07 5.00 5.38
C ILE A 140 0.09 6.12 5.74
N VAL A 141 0.61 7.21 6.30
CA VAL A 141 -0.11 8.48 6.49
C VAL A 141 0.61 9.58 5.71
N LEU A 142 -0.08 10.15 4.72
CA LEU A 142 0.40 11.26 3.90
C LEU A 142 -0.01 12.60 4.53
N ILE A 143 0.93 13.54 4.67
CA ILE A 143 0.67 14.87 5.22
C ILE A 143 0.62 15.89 4.08
N LEU A 144 -0.55 16.45 3.81
CA LEU A 144 -0.76 17.46 2.78
C LEU A 144 -0.09 18.79 3.14
N GLY A 145 0.07 19.67 2.14
CA GLY A 145 0.69 20.98 2.33
C GLY A 145 -0.02 21.86 3.38
N ASP A 146 -1.33 21.68 3.53
CA ASP A 146 -2.17 22.38 4.52
C ASP A 146 -2.25 21.66 5.88
N GLY A 147 -1.46 20.61 6.08
CA GLY A 147 -1.40 19.85 7.33
C GLY A 147 -2.45 18.75 7.49
N ARG A 148 -3.41 18.61 6.55
CA ARG A 148 -4.35 17.49 6.58
C ARG A 148 -3.65 16.15 6.33
N GLU A 149 -4.23 15.09 6.88
CA GLU A 149 -3.73 13.74 6.73
C GLU A 149 -4.59 12.93 5.75
N LEU A 150 -3.95 12.09 4.93
CA LEU A 150 -4.61 11.03 4.14
C LEU A 150 -3.98 9.69 4.51
N ILE A 151 -4.81 8.75 4.95
CA ILE A 151 -4.42 7.35 5.14
C ILE A 151 -4.33 6.65 3.79
N VAL A 152 -3.28 5.87 3.58
CA VAL A 152 -3.13 4.95 2.45
C VAL A 152 -2.92 3.55 2.99
N GLU A 153 -3.82 2.64 2.62
CA GLU A 153 -3.72 1.20 2.84
C GLU A 153 -3.30 0.52 1.54
N VAL A 154 -2.33 -0.38 1.61
CA VAL A 154 -1.85 -1.14 0.44
C VAL A 154 -2.37 -2.57 0.54
N CYS A 155 -3.27 -2.96 -0.36
CA CYS A 155 -3.80 -4.31 -0.40
C CYS A 155 -2.91 -5.22 -1.26
N VAL A 156 -2.23 -6.18 -0.63
CA VAL A 156 -1.38 -7.18 -1.31
C VAL A 156 -1.87 -8.62 -1.14
N THR A 157 -2.67 -8.89 -0.11
CA THR A 157 -3.22 -10.22 0.18
C THR A 157 -4.73 -10.14 0.34
N HIS A 158 -5.14 -9.42 1.37
CA HIS A 158 -6.53 -9.17 1.72
C HIS A 158 -6.78 -7.67 1.73
N PRO A 159 -7.98 -7.23 1.32
CA PRO A 159 -8.40 -5.86 1.51
C PRO A 159 -8.49 -5.52 3.00
N CYS A 160 -8.57 -4.23 3.28
CA CYS A 160 -8.79 -3.67 4.60
C CYS A 160 -10.06 -4.29 5.22
N GLY A 161 -9.92 -4.84 6.42
CA GLY A 161 -11.03 -5.50 7.11
C GLY A 161 -12.12 -4.52 7.53
N GLU A 162 -13.35 -5.02 7.66
CA GLU A 162 -14.54 -4.22 7.97
C GLU A 162 -14.40 -3.43 9.27
N GLU A 163 -13.85 -4.02 10.32
CA GLU A 163 -13.63 -3.34 11.61
C GLU A 163 -12.71 -2.11 11.47
N LYS A 164 -11.63 -2.25 10.68
CA LYS A 164 -10.69 -1.16 10.42
C LYS A 164 -11.34 -0.07 9.57
N ILE A 165 -12.13 -0.45 8.55
CA ILE A 165 -12.88 0.49 7.71
C ILE A 165 -13.91 1.26 8.56
N ALA A 166 -14.68 0.56 9.40
CA ALA A 166 -15.67 1.16 10.28
C ALA A 166 -15.04 2.16 11.25
N LEU A 167 -13.88 1.82 11.83
CA LEU A 167 -13.14 2.74 12.69
C LEU A 167 -12.65 3.98 11.92
N ILE A 168 -12.04 3.81 10.74
CA ILE A 168 -11.64 4.92 9.86
C ILE A 168 -12.82 5.85 9.55
N GLN A 169 -13.98 5.28 9.19
CA GLN A 169 -15.20 6.03 8.88
C GLN A 169 -15.75 6.77 10.11
N SER A 170 -15.83 6.11 11.27
CA SER A 170 -16.32 6.73 12.51
C SER A 170 -15.50 7.94 12.95
N ARG A 171 -14.20 7.96 12.62
CA ARG A 171 -13.29 9.07 12.90
C ARG A 171 -13.24 10.13 11.80
N GLY A 172 -13.91 9.89 10.66
CA GLY A 172 -13.87 10.77 9.50
C GLY A 172 -12.47 10.91 8.91
N TRP A 173 -11.60 9.90 9.05
CA TRP A 173 -10.25 9.96 8.51
C TRP A 173 -10.27 9.69 7.00
N PRO A 174 -9.82 10.63 6.16
CA PRO A 174 -9.69 10.37 4.73
C PRO A 174 -8.76 9.18 4.51
N ALA A 175 -9.23 8.19 3.77
CA ALA A 175 -8.47 6.96 3.56
C ALA A 175 -8.72 6.38 2.16
N ILE A 176 -7.65 6.00 1.49
CA ILE A 176 -7.70 5.22 0.25
C ILE A 176 -7.06 3.86 0.45
N GLU A 177 -7.61 2.86 -0.21
CA GLU A 177 -6.97 1.57 -0.40
C GLU A 177 -6.47 1.46 -1.84
N ILE A 178 -5.24 0.95 -2.01
CA ILE A 178 -4.61 0.69 -3.31
C ILE A 178 -4.29 -0.79 -3.42
N ASN A 179 -4.81 -1.45 -4.44
CA ASN A 179 -4.69 -2.88 -4.61
C ASN A 179 -3.47 -3.25 -5.48
N LEU A 180 -2.36 -3.59 -4.81
CA LEU A 180 -1.14 -4.12 -5.42
C LEU A 180 -1.06 -5.64 -5.38
N ARG A 181 -2.16 -6.36 -5.16
CA ARG A 181 -2.18 -7.84 -5.07
C ARG A 181 -1.54 -8.52 -6.28
N ARG A 182 -1.77 -7.99 -7.49
CA ARG A 182 -1.17 -8.51 -8.73
C ARG A 182 0.34 -8.30 -8.81
N LEU A 183 0.87 -7.34 -8.05
CA LEU A 183 2.28 -6.98 -8.00
C LEU A 183 2.94 -7.46 -6.70
N ARG A 184 2.23 -8.20 -5.84
CA ARG A 184 2.67 -8.65 -4.51
C ARG A 184 4.09 -9.20 -4.49
N THR A 185 4.42 -10.04 -5.47
CA THR A 185 5.72 -10.70 -5.63
C THR A 185 6.52 -10.13 -6.81
N SER A 186 6.03 -9.08 -7.46
CA SER A 186 6.74 -8.40 -8.55
C SER A 186 8.07 -7.87 -8.01
N GLN A 187 9.10 -7.97 -8.83
CA GLN A 187 10.44 -7.43 -8.53
C GLN A 187 10.76 -6.22 -9.41
N ASP A 188 9.90 -5.97 -10.41
CA ASP A 188 9.92 -4.76 -11.21
C ASP A 188 9.38 -3.59 -10.38
N ILE A 189 10.32 -2.77 -9.90
CA ILE A 189 10.05 -1.56 -9.12
C ILE A 189 9.27 -0.55 -9.95
N GLU A 190 9.52 -0.45 -11.26
CA GLU A 190 8.80 0.47 -12.13
C GLU A 190 7.34 0.05 -12.30
N ALA A 191 7.06 -1.25 -12.41
CA ALA A 191 5.70 -1.76 -12.40
C ALA A 191 4.99 -1.50 -11.06
N ILE A 192 5.69 -1.67 -9.93
CA ILE A 192 5.17 -1.31 -8.61
C ILE A 192 4.89 0.19 -8.52
N GLU A 193 5.79 1.03 -9.02
CA GLU A 193 5.63 2.48 -9.03
C GLU A 193 4.43 2.91 -9.88
N ARG A 194 4.33 2.45 -11.13
CA ARG A 194 3.20 2.76 -12.00
C ARG A 194 1.88 2.31 -11.38
N GLY A 195 1.85 1.10 -10.84
CA GLY A 195 0.73 0.53 -10.09
C GLY A 195 0.33 1.42 -8.91
N LEU A 196 1.24 1.65 -7.99
CA LEU A 196 1.04 2.45 -6.77
C LEU A 196 0.57 3.86 -7.11
N LEU A 197 1.34 4.57 -7.92
CA LEU A 197 1.12 5.99 -8.17
C LEU A 197 -0.15 6.24 -8.98
N ARG A 198 -0.57 5.32 -9.88
CA ARG A 198 -1.72 5.58 -10.76
C ARG A 198 -2.54 4.39 -11.24
N GLU A 199 -1.93 3.29 -11.66
CA GLU A 199 -2.60 2.28 -12.48
C GLU A 199 -3.39 1.23 -11.68
N ALA A 200 -2.94 0.91 -10.47
CA ALA A 200 -3.58 -0.10 -9.65
C ALA A 200 -5.00 0.32 -9.23
N PRO A 201 -5.95 -0.63 -9.12
CA PRO A 201 -7.28 -0.37 -8.59
C PRO A 201 -7.20 0.32 -7.23
N ARG A 202 -8.03 1.34 -7.03
CA ARG A 202 -8.02 2.15 -5.82
C ARG A 202 -9.42 2.66 -5.49
N ALA A 203 -9.73 2.74 -4.20
CA ALA A 203 -11.04 3.18 -3.73
C ALA A 203 -10.92 4.01 -2.45
N TRP A 204 -11.88 4.89 -2.23
CA TRP A 204 -12.04 5.61 -0.97
C TRP A 204 -12.68 4.69 0.07
N LEU A 205 -11.96 4.39 1.15
CA LEU A 205 -12.52 3.74 2.33
C LEU A 205 -13.39 4.73 3.12
N CYS A 206 -12.90 5.96 3.25
CA CYS A 206 -13.62 7.10 3.80
C CYS A 206 -13.20 8.38 3.09
N ASN A 207 -14.17 9.25 2.81
CA ASN A 207 -13.90 10.59 2.32
C ASN A 207 -14.94 11.56 2.88
N PRO A 208 -14.57 12.46 3.82
CA PRO A 208 -15.51 13.40 4.43
C PRO A 208 -16.20 14.36 3.44
N ARG A 209 -15.70 14.49 2.20
CA ARG A 209 -16.40 15.21 1.14
C ARG A 209 -17.57 14.40 0.59
N ARG A 210 -17.43 13.08 0.45
CA ARG A 210 -18.52 12.18 0.05
C ARG A 210 -19.63 12.24 1.08
N ASP A 211 -19.31 12.12 2.37
CA ASP A 211 -20.32 12.07 3.43
C ASP A 211 -21.17 13.36 3.47
N ARG A 212 -20.52 14.53 3.37
CA ARG A 212 -21.21 15.83 3.26
C ARG A 212 -22.07 15.95 2.00
N ALA A 213 -21.58 15.43 0.88
CA ALA A 213 -22.31 15.46 -0.37
C ALA A 213 -23.52 14.52 -0.38
N GLU A 214 -23.41 13.35 0.25
CA GLU A 214 -24.53 12.43 0.45
C GLU A 214 -25.59 13.04 1.38
N GLU A 215 -25.18 13.76 2.42
CA GLU A 215 -26.12 14.51 3.27
C GLU A 215 -26.86 15.59 2.48
N ALA A 216 -26.15 16.40 1.70
CA ALA A 216 -26.76 17.41 0.83
C ALA A 216 -27.71 16.79 -0.21
N LEU A 217 -27.28 15.73 -0.88
CA LEU A 217 -28.09 15.03 -1.88
C LEU A 217 -29.35 14.42 -1.26
N ARG A 218 -29.26 13.84 -0.05
CA ARG A 218 -30.42 13.32 0.68
C ARG A 218 -31.43 14.42 1.00
N ALA A 219 -30.95 15.59 1.45
CA ALA A 219 -31.80 16.74 1.73
C ALA A 219 -32.50 17.25 0.46
N GLU A 220 -31.79 17.31 -0.67
CA GLU A 220 -32.36 17.68 -1.97
C GLU A 220 -33.46 16.70 -2.43
N LEU A 221 -33.20 15.40 -2.36
CA LEU A 221 -34.14 14.36 -2.76
C LEU A 221 -35.40 14.37 -1.87
N ALA A 222 -35.23 14.54 -0.55
CA ALA A 222 -36.34 14.64 0.39
C ALA A 222 -37.21 15.87 0.12
N ALA A 223 -36.58 17.02 -0.14
CA ALA A 223 -37.29 18.26 -0.48
C ALA A 223 -38.09 18.13 -1.79
N GLU A 224 -37.51 17.47 -2.80
CA GLU A 224 -38.18 17.21 -4.08
C GLU A 224 -39.35 16.23 -3.92
N ALA A 225 -39.20 15.16 -3.13
CA ALA A 225 -40.27 14.22 -2.82
C ALA A 225 -41.44 14.91 -2.09
N ALA A 226 -41.15 15.75 -1.09
CA ALA A 226 -42.15 16.52 -0.37
C ALA A 226 -42.92 17.49 -1.28
N LYS A 227 -42.22 18.19 -2.19
CA LYS A 227 -42.86 19.05 -3.20
C LYS A 227 -43.80 18.26 -4.11
N ARG A 228 -43.38 17.08 -4.59
CA ARG A 228 -44.21 16.20 -5.43
C ARG A 228 -45.45 15.71 -4.68
N GLN A 229 -45.32 15.31 -3.42
CA GLN A 229 -46.45 14.89 -2.58
C GLN A 229 -47.45 16.04 -2.37
N ALA A 230 -46.98 17.23 -2.01
CA ALA A 230 -47.83 18.40 -1.83
C ALA A 230 -48.56 18.80 -3.12
N ALA A 231 -47.88 18.73 -4.27
CA ALA A 231 -48.49 18.99 -5.57
C ALA A 231 -49.56 17.95 -5.94
N ALA A 232 -49.32 16.66 -5.64
CA ALA A 232 -50.30 15.61 -5.86
C ALA A 232 -51.54 15.77 -4.97
N GLN A 233 -51.37 16.09 -3.68
CA GLN A 233 -52.47 16.35 -2.75
C GLN A 233 -53.33 17.55 -3.19
N ARG A 234 -52.71 18.65 -3.66
CA ARG A 234 -53.44 19.82 -4.20
C ARG A 234 -54.22 19.52 -5.47
N ARG A 235 -53.81 18.54 -6.27
CA ARG A 235 -54.53 18.12 -7.48
C ARG A 235 -55.69 17.18 -7.17
N ALA A 236 -55.67 16.52 -6.01
CA ALA A 236 -56.68 15.58 -5.57
C ALA A 236 -57.78 16.20 -4.69
N ALA A 237 -57.56 17.44 -4.22
CA ALA A 237 -58.51 18.27 -3.48
C ALA A 237 -59.27 19.20 -4.43
#